data_AF-A0A7X2MGQ4-F1
#
_entry.id   AF-A0A7X2MGQ4-F1
#
_cell.length_a   1.000
_cell.length_b   1.000
_cell.length_c   1.000
_cell.angle_alpha   90.00
_cell.angle_beta   90.00
_cell.angle_gamma   90.00
#
_symmetry.space_group_name_H-M   'P 1'
#
loop_
_entity.id
_entity.type
_entity.pdbx_description
1 polymer ?
#
loop_
_entity_poly.entity_id
_entity_poly.type
_entity_poly.pdbx_seq_one_letter_code
_entity_poly.pdbx_strand_id
1 'polypeptide(L)'
;MNLNLENGWQILPIGGDTDTAYMGIKSDQKVFLKRNTSPFLAALSLEEIAPRLIWTKRISTGDTLTAQEWLNGRSLYRSEMGQKSVSDLLYKVHHTPVLKKMLI
;
A
#
# COMPACT_ATOMS: atom_id res chain seq x y z
N MET A 1 -18.72 -4.75 7.06
CA MET A 1 -18.66 -3.75 5.96
C MET A 1 -18.36 -4.50 4.67
N ASN A 2 -19.30 -4.55 3.72
CA ASN A 2 -19.12 -5.30 2.47
C ASN A 2 -18.31 -4.47 1.47
N LEU A 3 -17.01 -4.75 1.40
CA LEU A 3 -16.20 -4.36 0.25
C LEU A 3 -16.68 -5.22 -0.93
N ASN A 4 -17.51 -4.66 -1.81
CA ASN A 4 -17.97 -5.35 -3.03
C ASN A 4 -16.79 -5.56 -4.00
N LEU A 5 -15.90 -6.50 -3.69
CA LEU A 5 -15.10 -7.20 -4.68
C LEU A 5 -15.95 -8.36 -5.17
N GLU A 6 -16.87 -8.08 -6.09
CA GLU A 6 -17.61 -9.13 -6.79
C GLU A 6 -16.63 -10.15 -7.39
N ASN A 7 -17.09 -11.41 -7.53
CA ASN A 7 -16.38 -12.54 -8.16
C ASN A 7 -15.33 -13.26 -7.29
N GLY A 8 -15.73 -13.79 -6.13
CA GLY A 8 -14.98 -14.85 -5.42
C GLY A 8 -13.76 -14.38 -4.62
N TRP A 9 -13.70 -13.08 -4.29
CA TRP A 9 -12.70 -12.54 -3.38
C TRP A 9 -13.15 -12.68 -1.92
N GLN A 10 -12.32 -13.29 -1.09
CA GLN A 10 -12.42 -13.20 0.37
C GLN A 10 -11.63 -11.99 0.85
N ILE A 11 -12.21 -11.21 1.77
CA ILE A 11 -11.57 -10.00 2.29
C ILE A 11 -11.46 -10.10 3.79
N LEU A 12 -10.25 -9.98 4.30
CA LEU A 12 -9.93 -10.06 5.72
C LEU A 12 -9.37 -8.72 6.19
N PRO A 13 -9.90 -8.10 7.25
CA PRO A 13 -9.23 -6.94 7.83
C PRO A 13 -7.84 -7.35 8.31
N ILE A 14 -6.86 -6.51 8.04
CA ILE A 14 -5.50 -6.66 8.56
C ILE A 14 -5.21 -5.41 9.39
N GLY A 15 -4.52 -5.62 10.52
CA GLY A 15 -4.34 -4.57 11.52
C GLY A 15 -3.66 -3.31 11.00
N GLY A 16 -3.57 -2.33 11.88
CA GLY A 16 -3.00 -1.01 11.60
C GLY A 16 -3.91 0.08 12.17
N ASP A 17 -3.38 1.29 12.27
CA ASP A 17 -3.99 2.33 13.14
C ASP A 17 -5.23 3.01 12.56
N THR A 18 -5.66 2.60 11.36
CA THR A 18 -6.66 3.33 10.55
C THR A 18 -7.81 2.47 10.05
N ASP A 19 -7.90 1.19 10.45
CA ASP A 19 -8.99 0.25 10.10
C ASP A 19 -9.41 0.21 8.62
N THR A 20 -8.48 0.55 7.74
CA THR A 20 -8.72 0.74 6.30
C THR A 20 -7.90 -0.22 5.44
N ALA A 21 -7.13 -1.11 6.08
CA ALA A 21 -6.29 -2.10 5.43
C ALA A 21 -6.96 -3.49 5.46
N TYR A 22 -6.87 -4.20 4.35
CA TYR A 22 -7.43 -5.54 4.20
C TYR A 22 -6.50 -6.43 3.36
N MET A 23 -6.58 -7.73 3.57
CA MET A 23 -6.06 -8.74 2.66
C MET A 23 -7.19 -9.20 1.76
N GLY A 24 -7.00 -9.09 0.45
CA GLY A 24 -7.85 -9.75 -0.54
C GLY A 24 -7.26 -11.10 -0.92
N ILE A 25 -8.07 -12.16 -0.89
CA ILE A 25 -7.69 -13.52 -1.29
C ILE A 25 -8.63 -13.99 -2.39
N LYS A 26 -8.10 -14.52 -3.48
CA LYS A 26 -8.88 -15.21 -4.51
C LYS A 26 -8.08 -16.37 -5.07
N SER A 27 -8.64 -17.57 -4.94
CA SER A 27 -7.91 -18.82 -5.20
C SER A 27 -6.58 -18.80 -4.42
N ASP A 28 -5.43 -18.93 -5.10
CA ASP A 28 -4.10 -18.89 -4.47
C ASP A 28 -3.43 -17.50 -4.50
N GLN A 29 -4.14 -16.47 -4.94
CA GLN A 29 -3.59 -15.11 -5.02
C GLN A 29 -3.99 -14.27 -3.82
N LYS A 30 -3.02 -13.51 -3.29
CA LYS A 30 -3.21 -12.52 -2.23
C LYS A 30 -2.84 -11.13 -2.73
N VAL A 31 -3.61 -10.14 -2.30
CA VAL A 31 -3.34 -8.72 -2.53
C VAL A 31 -3.53 -7.93 -1.24
N PHE A 32 -2.76 -6.86 -1.07
CA PHE A 32 -2.99 -5.88 -0.04
C PHE A 32 -3.99 -4.84 -0.54
N LEU A 33 -5.04 -4.59 0.22
CA LEU A 33 -6.08 -3.63 -0.12
C LEU A 33 -6.08 -2.48 0.89
N LYS A 34 -6.13 -1.24 0.41
CA LYS A 34 -6.18 -0.07 1.29
C LYS A 34 -7.17 0.96 0.77
N ARG A 35 -8.02 1.45 1.66
CA ARG A 35 -8.91 2.58 1.38
C ARG A 35 -8.20 3.91 1.58
N ASN A 36 -8.49 4.85 0.69
CA ASN A 36 -8.09 6.26 0.74
C ASN A 36 -6.59 6.45 0.99
N THR A 37 -5.79 5.78 0.15
CA THR A 37 -4.32 5.88 0.18
C THR A 37 -3.81 7.25 -0.24
N SER A 38 -2.59 7.56 0.21
CA SER A 38 -1.86 8.76 -0.18
C SER A 38 -1.83 8.96 -1.71
N PRO A 39 -1.96 10.22 -2.20
CA PRO A 39 -1.85 10.53 -3.63
C PRO A 39 -0.47 10.19 -4.22
N PHE A 40 0.56 10.03 -3.38
CA PHE A 40 1.91 9.65 -3.80
C PHE A 40 2.08 8.16 -4.09
N LEU A 41 1.09 7.31 -3.77
CA LEU A 41 1.27 5.85 -3.81
C LEU A 41 1.72 5.33 -5.18
N ALA A 42 1.14 5.84 -6.27
CA ALA A 42 1.50 5.41 -7.62
C ALA A 42 2.98 5.73 -7.94
N ALA A 43 3.47 6.91 -7.55
CA ALA A 43 4.87 7.28 -7.74
C ALA A 43 5.80 6.46 -6.83
N LEU A 44 5.43 6.24 -5.58
CA LEU A 44 6.20 5.38 -4.66
C LEU A 44 6.30 3.93 -5.18
N SER A 45 5.25 3.42 -5.81
CA SER A 45 5.26 2.12 -6.46
C SER A 45 6.14 2.10 -7.72
N LEU A 46 6.08 3.14 -8.56
CA LEU A 46 6.90 3.23 -9.78
C LEU A 46 8.40 3.28 -9.45
N GLU A 47 8.74 3.91 -8.32
CA GLU A 47 10.10 4.05 -7.83
C GLU A 47 10.55 2.84 -6.98
N GLU A 48 9.75 1.77 -6.92
CA GLU A 48 10.03 0.56 -6.16
C GLU A 48 10.32 0.84 -4.67
N ILE A 49 9.68 1.87 -4.11
CA ILE A 49 9.74 2.22 -2.69
C ILE A 49 8.59 1.56 -1.94
N ALA A 50 7.40 1.57 -2.54
CA ALA A 50 6.22 0.87 -2.05
C ALA A 50 5.96 -0.40 -2.89
N PRO A 51 5.28 -1.41 -2.34
CA PRO A 51 4.86 -2.59 -3.11
C PRO A 51 4.06 -2.20 -4.34
N ARG A 52 4.20 -2.98 -5.41
CA ARG A 52 3.62 -2.71 -6.73
C ARG A 52 2.12 -2.44 -6.64
N LEU A 53 1.70 -1.28 -7.15
CA LEU A 53 0.30 -0.93 -7.35
C LEU A 53 -0.26 -1.75 -8.52
N ILE A 54 -1.30 -2.54 -8.26
CA ILE A 54 -1.98 -3.38 -9.26
C ILE A 54 -3.11 -2.59 -9.90
N TRP A 55 -3.98 -1.98 -9.08
CA TRP A 55 -5.09 -1.17 -9.55
C TRP A 55 -5.60 -0.20 -8.49
N THR A 56 -6.34 0.80 -8.95
CA THR A 56 -7.10 1.74 -8.13
C THR A 56 -8.55 1.76 -8.61
N LYS A 57 -9.51 1.65 -7.71
CA LYS A 57 -10.94 1.61 -8.01
C LYS A 57 -11.72 2.53 -7.07
N ARG A 58 -12.53 3.42 -7.65
CA ARG A 58 -13.55 4.15 -6.89
C ARG A 58 -14.70 3.19 -6.59
N ILE A 59 -15.08 3.05 -5.32
CA ILE A 59 -16.20 2.18 -4.90
C ILE A 59 -17.47 3.01 -4.69
N SER A 60 -18.61 2.33 -4.54
CA SER A 60 -19.94 2.96 -4.44
C SER A 60 -20.09 3.93 -3.27
N THR A 61 -19.27 3.80 -2.22
CA THR A 61 -19.23 4.74 -1.09
C THR A 61 -18.58 6.08 -1.45
N GLY A 62 -17.95 6.19 -2.62
CA GLY A 62 -17.11 7.33 -3.00
C GLY A 62 -15.66 7.20 -2.55
N ASP A 63 -15.31 6.19 -1.76
CA ASP A 63 -13.92 5.94 -1.37
C ASP A 63 -13.08 5.42 -2.53
N THR A 64 -11.78 5.64 -2.45
CA THR A 64 -10.79 5.01 -3.35
C THR A 64 -10.24 3.75 -2.68
N LEU A 65 -10.42 2.61 -3.33
CA LEU A 65 -9.80 1.35 -2.94
C LEU A 65 -8.59 1.10 -3.84
N THR A 66 -7.45 0.78 -3.25
CA THR A 66 -6.24 0.40 -3.99
C THR A 66 -5.89 -1.04 -3.71
N ALA A 67 -5.34 -1.73 -4.71
CA ALA A 67 -4.74 -3.04 -4.56
C ALA A 67 -3.25 -2.97 -4.87
N GLN A 68 -2.46 -3.47 -3.94
CA GLN A 68 -1.03 -3.68 -4.11
C GLN A 68 -0.73 -5.17 -4.04
N GLU A 69 0.42 -5.57 -4.58
CA GLU A 69 0.91 -6.94 -4.39
C GLU A 69 1.04 -7.27 -2.90
N TRP A 70 0.79 -8.53 -2.57
CA TRP A 70 1.01 -9.02 -1.22
C TRP A 70 2.48 -9.36 -1.02
N LEU A 71 3.13 -8.71 -0.04
CA LEU A 71 4.48 -9.06 0.41
C LEU A 71 4.42 -9.59 1.83
N ASN A 72 5.14 -10.68 2.08
CA ASN A 72 5.31 -11.18 3.44
C ASN A 72 6.40 -10.36 4.13
N GLY A 73 6.06 -9.72 5.24
CA GLY A 73 6.97 -8.89 6.00
C GLY A 73 6.53 -8.74 7.44
N ARG A 74 7.33 -8.00 8.21
CA ARG A 74 7.02 -7.61 9.58
C ARG A 74 7.40 -6.15 9.79
N SER A 75 6.78 -5.52 10.78
CA SER A 75 7.22 -4.21 11.25
C SER A 75 8.61 -4.31 11.87
N LEU A 76 9.38 -3.23 11.71
CA LEU A 76 10.66 -3.06 12.39
C LEU A 76 10.43 -2.76 13.87
N TYR A 77 11.29 -3.29 14.73
CA TYR A 77 11.39 -2.87 16.12
C TYR A 77 12.10 -1.52 16.21
N ARG A 78 11.92 -0.82 17.34
CA ARG A 78 12.59 0.47 17.60
C ARG A 78 14.11 0.40 17.41
N SER A 79 14.75 -0.69 17.84
CA SER A 79 16.19 -0.91 17.70
C SER A 79 16.64 -1.05 16.23
N GLU A 80 15.75 -1.44 15.33
CA GLU A 80 16.05 -1.64 13.91
C GLU A 80 15.87 -0.38 13.07
N MET A 81 15.14 0.62 13.58
CA MET A 81 14.88 1.87 12.87
C MET A 81 16.15 2.69 12.60
N GLY A 82 17.23 2.45 13.33
CA GLY A 82 18.54 3.09 13.12
C GLY A 82 19.42 2.44 12.06
N GLN A 83 18.97 1.35 11.41
CA GLN A 83 19.76 0.66 10.39
C GLN A 83 19.97 1.52 9.15
N LYS A 84 21.14 1.38 8.51
CA LYS A 84 21.49 2.08 7.27
C LYS A 84 20.48 1.86 6.14
N SER A 85 19.89 0.66 6.04
CA SER A 85 18.83 0.35 5.07
C SER A 85 17.61 1.28 5.20
N VAL A 86 17.23 1.61 6.43
CA VAL A 86 16.11 2.54 6.71
C VAL A 86 16.48 3.95 6.29
N SER A 87 17.68 4.43 6.65
CA SER A 87 18.13 5.77 6.26
C SER A 87 18.28 5.92 4.74
N ASP A 88 18.77 4.89 4.06
CA ASP A 88 18.94 4.88 2.61
C ASP A 88 17.58 4.90 1.89
N LEU A 89 16.59 4.18 2.42
CA LEU A 89 15.21 4.22 1.93
C LEU A 89 14.58 5.61 2.10
N LEU A 90 14.73 6.22 3.29
CA LEU A 90 14.24 7.58 3.54
C LEU A 90 14.92 8.61 2.64
N TYR A 91 16.23 8.46 2.41
CA TYR A 91 16.97 9.30 1.48
C TYR A 91 16.38 9.21 0.06
N LYS A 92 16.09 7.99 -0.43
CA LYS A 92 15.44 7.76 -1.73
C LYS A 92 14.09 8.49 -1.81
N VAL A 93 13.21 8.30 -0.82
CA VAL A 93 11.90 8.97 -0.74
C VAL A 93 12.04 10.50 -0.86
N HIS A 94 12.98 11.10 -0.13
CA HIS A 94 13.13 12.56 -0.12
C HIS A 94 13.79 13.13 -1.39
N HIS A 95 14.56 12.33 -2.13
CA HIS A 95 15.41 12.84 -3.22
C HIS A 95 14.94 12.46 -4.62
N THR A 96 14.04 11.50 -4.76
CA THR A 96 13.51 11.08 -6.04
C THR A 96 12.88 12.27 -6.81
N PRO A 97 13.31 12.54 -8.06
CA PRO A 97 12.77 13.62 -8.88
C PRO A 97 11.26 13.50 -9.14
N VAL A 98 10.74 12.28 -9.29
CA VAL A 98 9.31 12.02 -9.49
C VAL A 98 8.49 12.52 -8.31
N LEU A 99 8.88 12.17 -7.08
CA LEU A 99 8.18 12.62 -5.86
C LEU A 99 8.32 14.13 -5.66
N LYS A 100 9.49 14.71 -5.95
CA LYS A 100 9.70 16.16 -5.89
C LYS A 100 8.78 16.93 -6.84
N LYS A 101 8.60 16.44 -8.07
CA LYS A 101 7.70 17.06 -9.07
C LYS A 101 6.23 17.04 -8.64
N MET A 102 5.82 16.15 -7.75
CA MET A 102 4.45 16.08 -7.24
C MET A 102 4.16 17.09 -6.11
N LEU A 103 5.18 17.81 -5.61
CA LEU A 103 5.04 18.83 -4.57
C LEU A 103 4.93 20.26 -5.12
N ILE A 104 5.06 20.43 -6.44
CA ILE A 104 5.15 21.72 -7.14
C ILE A 104 3.94 21.89 -8.05
#